data_AF-A0A2T0MQI4-F1
#
_entry.id   AF-A0A2T0MQI4-F1
#
_cell.length_a   1.000
_cell.length_b   1.000
_cell.length_c   1.000
_cell.angle_alpha   90.00
_cell.angle_beta   90.00
_cell.angle_gamma   90.00
#
_symmetry.space_group_name_H-M   'P 1'
#
loop_
_entity.id
_entity.type
_entity.pdbx_description
1 polymer ?
#
loop_
_entity_poly.entity_id
_entity_poly.type
_entity_poly.pdbx_seq_one_letter_code
_entity_poly.pdbx_strand_id
1 'polypeptide(L)'
;MSDATAAAFAAVMFAALYAGHQVGDHVVQSSAVATAKSVPHPDALAAGVPPWTGWGACLRHVAGYAATQAAALALVCVVVPLEIVSMATALVVSASTHAVIDRRWIVRRLIELKKCHGWVEAPYVLDQSLHTGAMLIAVVLSVAVSDVTGLVMVSAGAGAVVGAALTVERRFASAHTRAMDALPR
;
A
#
# COMPACT_ATOMS: atom_id res chain seq x y z
N MET A 1 18.91 8.48 21.39
CA MET A 1 19.55 7.69 20.32
C MET A 1 20.49 8.61 19.56
N SER A 2 21.71 8.20 19.24
CA SER A 2 22.59 9.01 18.38
C SER A 2 22.12 8.93 16.91
N ASP A 3 22.52 9.87 16.06
CA ASP A 3 22.15 9.87 14.64
C ASP A 3 22.60 8.61 13.91
N ALA A 4 23.79 8.09 14.25
CA ALA A 4 24.32 6.85 13.68
C ALA A 4 23.49 5.62 14.09
N THR A 5 23.08 5.54 15.35
CA THR A 5 22.22 4.45 15.83
C THR A 5 20.82 4.53 15.19
N ALA A 6 20.26 5.74 15.06
CA ALA A 6 18.98 5.95 14.40
C ALA A 6 19.03 5.50 12.93
N ALA A 7 20.10 5.85 12.21
CA ALA A 7 20.31 5.43 10.83
C ALA A 7 20.44 3.91 10.70
N ALA A 8 21.17 3.25 11.61
CA ALA A 8 21.31 1.80 11.61
C ALA A 8 19.97 1.08 11.84
N PHE A 9 19.18 1.55 12.81
CA PHE A 9 17.82 1.03 13.05
C PHE A 9 16.92 1.21 11.82
N ALA A 10 16.94 2.41 11.21
CA ALA A 10 16.18 2.68 10.00
C ALA A 10 16.58 1.72 8.86
N ALA A 11 17.88 1.55 8.62
CA ALA A 11 18.39 0.70 7.55
C ALA A 11 17.98 -0.77 7.73
N VAL A 12 18.16 -1.31 8.95
CA VAL A 12 17.79 -2.70 9.28
C VAL A 12 16.28 -2.93 9.15
N MET A 13 15.47 -1.99 9.65
CA MET A 13 14.02 -2.09 9.56
C MET A 13 13.53 -1.97 8.11
N PHE A 14 14.11 -1.07 7.32
CA PHE A 14 13.82 -0.98 5.89
C PHE A 14 14.17 -2.28 5.16
N ALA A 15 15.35 -2.86 5.41
CA ALA A 15 15.76 -4.12 4.80
C ALA A 15 14.79 -5.26 5.15
N ALA A 16 14.33 -5.33 6.40
CA ALA A 16 13.35 -6.32 6.85
C ALA A 16 11.99 -6.14 6.16
N LEU A 17 11.46 -4.91 6.16
CA LEU A 17 10.19 -4.59 5.49
C LEU A 17 10.27 -4.84 3.99
N TYR A 18 11.39 -4.49 3.35
CA TYR A 18 11.62 -4.71 1.93
C TYR A 18 11.68 -6.20 1.59
N ALA A 19 12.42 -7.00 2.36
CA ALA A 19 12.47 -8.44 2.17
C ALA A 19 11.08 -9.08 2.37
N GLY A 20 10.37 -8.69 3.44
CA GLY A 20 9.00 -9.12 3.70
C GLY A 20 8.03 -8.72 2.59
N HIS A 21 8.19 -7.51 2.04
CA HIS A 21 7.41 -7.02 0.89
C HIS A 21 7.62 -7.89 -0.34
N GLN A 22 8.88 -8.17 -0.71
CA GLN A 22 9.20 -8.98 -1.87
C GLN A 22 8.61 -10.40 -1.76
N VAL A 23 8.72 -11.02 -0.58
CA VAL A 23 8.14 -12.34 -0.33
C VAL A 23 6.61 -12.29 -0.33
N GLY A 24 6.02 -11.29 0.32
CA GLY A 24 4.57 -11.09 0.38
C GLY A 24 3.92 -10.93 -0.98
N ASP A 25 4.47 -10.04 -1.82
CA ASP A 25 3.89 -9.69 -3.12
C ASP A 25 4.18 -10.71 -4.22
N HIS A 26 5.32 -11.39 -4.18
CA HIS A 26 5.77 -12.24 -5.29
C HIS A 26 5.72 -13.74 -5.00
N VAL A 27 5.75 -14.15 -3.73
CA VAL A 27 5.74 -15.57 -3.36
C VAL A 27 4.43 -15.96 -2.69
N VAL A 28 3.97 -15.18 -1.71
CA VAL A 28 2.77 -15.51 -0.91
C VAL A 28 1.47 -15.14 -1.61
N GLN A 29 1.44 -14.01 -2.31
CA GLN A 29 0.26 -13.57 -3.05
C GLN A 29 -0.06 -14.53 -4.21
N SER A 30 -1.31 -14.98 -4.28
CA SER A 30 -1.79 -15.76 -5.43
C SER A 30 -2.23 -14.87 -6.60
N SER A 31 -2.17 -15.43 -7.81
CA SER A 31 -2.63 -14.73 -9.02
C SER A 31 -4.10 -14.30 -8.94
N ALA A 32 -4.96 -15.10 -8.29
CA ALA A 32 -6.39 -14.78 -8.16
C ALA A 32 -6.63 -13.55 -7.27
N VAL A 33 -5.83 -13.36 -6.23
CA VAL A 33 -5.89 -12.17 -5.37
C VAL A 33 -5.32 -10.95 -6.10
N ALA A 34 -4.20 -11.13 -6.80
CA ALA A 34 -3.54 -10.06 -7.54
C ALA A 34 -4.41 -9.44 -8.65
N THR A 35 -5.30 -10.23 -9.27
CA THR A 35 -6.25 -9.75 -10.29
C THR A 35 -7.49 -9.11 -9.66
N ALA A 36 -8.00 -9.66 -8.56
CA ALA A 36 -9.22 -9.20 -7.93
C ALA A 36 -9.05 -7.95 -7.04
N LYS A 37 -7.83 -7.63 -6.58
CA LYS A 37 -7.61 -6.57 -5.58
C LYS A 37 -7.74 -5.14 -6.08
N SER A 38 -7.71 -4.86 -7.38
CA SER A 38 -7.69 -3.47 -7.88
C SER A 38 -9.07 -2.80 -7.90
N VAL A 39 -9.14 -1.47 -8.09
CA VAL A 39 -10.42 -0.82 -8.46
C VAL A 39 -10.89 -1.37 -9.83
N PRO A 40 -12.20 -1.66 -10.01
CA PRO A 40 -12.72 -2.15 -11.29
C PRO A 40 -12.35 -1.25 -12.48
N HIS A 41 -12.27 -1.85 -13.67
CA HIS A 41 -12.06 -1.11 -14.91
C HIS A 41 -13.22 -0.11 -15.16
N PRO A 42 -12.99 1.04 -15.81
CA PRO A 42 -14.05 1.99 -16.15
C PRO A 42 -15.31 1.36 -16.74
N ASP A 43 -15.19 0.40 -17.67
CA ASP A 43 -16.35 -0.27 -18.28
C ASP A 43 -17.20 -1.05 -17.25
N ALA A 44 -16.55 -1.68 -16.27
CA ALA A 44 -17.26 -2.37 -15.19
C ALA A 44 -17.97 -1.38 -14.27
N LEU A 45 -17.34 -0.23 -13.98
CA LEU A 45 -17.99 0.85 -13.24
C LEU A 45 -19.21 1.41 -14.01
N ALA A 46 -19.10 1.51 -15.34
CA ALA A 46 -20.19 1.90 -16.24
C ALA A 46 -21.37 0.92 -16.16
N ALA A 47 -21.07 -0.38 -16.09
CA ALA A 47 -22.04 -1.44 -15.90
C ALA A 47 -22.64 -1.50 -14.48
N GLY A 48 -22.32 -0.55 -13.59
CA GLY A 48 -22.86 -0.45 -12.24
C GLY A 48 -22.13 -1.30 -11.20
N VAL A 49 -20.96 -1.86 -11.52
CA VAL A 49 -20.15 -2.58 -10.53
C VAL A 49 -19.70 -1.61 -9.44
N PRO A 50 -19.90 -1.92 -8.14
CA PRO A 50 -19.46 -1.05 -7.07
C PRO A 50 -17.95 -0.81 -7.11
N PRO A 51 -17.48 0.45 -6.92
CA PRO A 51 -16.05 0.77 -6.96
C PRO A 51 -15.23 0.00 -5.92
N TRP A 52 -15.89 -0.46 -4.85
CA TRP A 52 -15.24 -1.12 -3.72
C TRP A 52 -15.15 -2.65 -3.84
N THR A 53 -15.60 -3.24 -4.94
CA THR A 53 -15.66 -4.70 -5.14
C THR A 53 -14.31 -5.39 -4.87
N GLY A 54 -13.20 -4.74 -5.20
CA GLY A 54 -11.86 -5.31 -5.00
C GLY A 54 -11.30 -5.24 -3.57
N TRP A 55 -11.95 -4.55 -2.62
CA TRP A 55 -11.38 -4.33 -1.28
C TRP A 55 -11.25 -5.62 -0.48
N GLY A 56 -12.18 -6.56 -0.60
CA GLY A 56 -12.07 -7.84 0.10
C GLY A 56 -10.82 -8.63 -0.31
N ALA A 57 -10.49 -8.65 -1.61
CA ALA A 57 -9.25 -9.26 -2.09
C ALA A 57 -8.01 -8.46 -1.66
N CYS A 58 -8.07 -7.12 -1.70
CA CYS A 58 -6.99 -6.25 -1.24
C CYS A 58 -6.68 -6.45 0.26
N LEU A 59 -7.69 -6.50 1.12
CA LEU A 59 -7.48 -6.69 2.56
C LEU A 59 -6.91 -8.08 2.89
N ARG A 60 -7.34 -9.13 2.17
CA ARG A 60 -6.71 -10.45 2.28
C ARG A 60 -5.24 -10.43 1.87
N HIS A 61 -4.92 -9.75 0.77
CA HIS A 61 -3.53 -9.56 0.35
C HIS A 61 -2.71 -8.84 1.41
N VAL A 62 -3.19 -7.67 1.85
CA VAL A 62 -2.51 -6.82 2.83
C VAL A 62 -2.32 -7.52 4.16
N ALA A 63 -3.26 -8.37 4.59
CA ALA A 63 -3.09 -9.18 5.79
C ALA A 63 -1.93 -10.20 5.65
N GLY A 64 -1.85 -10.90 4.52
CA GLY A 64 -0.75 -11.82 4.22
C GLY A 64 0.59 -11.09 4.08
N TYR A 65 0.60 -9.97 3.36
CA TYR A 65 1.73 -9.07 3.22
C TYR A 65 2.25 -8.55 4.57
N ALA A 66 1.37 -8.04 5.43
CA ALA A 66 1.75 -7.54 6.74
C ALA A 66 2.29 -8.66 7.63
N ALA A 67 1.72 -9.88 7.54
CA ALA A 67 2.24 -11.05 8.23
C ALA A 67 3.66 -11.42 7.75
N THR A 68 3.93 -11.35 6.43
CA THR A 68 5.27 -11.59 5.90
C THR A 68 6.29 -10.54 6.35
N GLN A 69 5.90 -9.26 6.40
CA GLN A 69 6.75 -8.20 6.95
C GLN A 69 7.00 -8.38 8.45
N ALA A 70 5.96 -8.72 9.22
CA ALA A 70 6.08 -9.00 10.65
C ALA A 70 7.02 -10.20 10.92
N ALA A 71 6.95 -11.26 10.09
CA ALA A 71 7.85 -12.40 10.19
C ALA A 71 9.32 -12.00 9.88
N ALA A 72 9.54 -11.15 8.87
CA ALA A 72 10.87 -10.63 8.55
C ALA A 72 11.44 -9.76 9.68
N LEU A 73 10.61 -8.91 10.29
CA LEU A 73 10.99 -8.12 11.48
C LEU A 73 11.31 -9.02 12.68
N ALA A 74 10.48 -10.03 12.94
CA ALA A 74 10.71 -10.99 14.01
C ALA A 74 12.02 -11.77 13.84
N LEU A 75 12.38 -12.12 12.60
CA LEU A 75 13.68 -12.73 12.29
C LEU A 75 14.85 -11.79 12.61
N VAL A 76 14.73 -10.50 12.27
CA VAL A 76 15.72 -9.49 12.64
C VAL A 76 15.84 -9.31 14.16
N CYS A 77 14.73 -9.41 14.90
CA CYS A 77 14.72 -9.33 16.36
C CYS A 77 15.57 -10.38 17.06
N VAL A 78 15.96 -11.48 16.39
CA VAL A 78 16.92 -12.47 16.91
C VAL A 78 18.30 -11.87 17.15
N VAL A 79 18.68 -10.83 16.40
CA VAL A 79 20.03 -10.21 16.45
C VAL A 79 20.00 -8.72 16.79
N VAL A 80 18.91 -8.00 16.49
CA VAL A 80 18.76 -6.57 16.76
C VAL A 80 17.45 -6.35 17.53
N PRO A 81 17.47 -5.95 18.81
CA PRO A 81 16.23 -5.72 19.56
C PRO A 81 15.50 -4.51 18.99
N LEU A 82 14.37 -4.75 18.32
CA LEU A 82 13.49 -3.70 17.81
C LEU A 82 12.35 -3.46 18.81
N GLU A 83 12.02 -2.18 19.03
CA GLU A 83 10.89 -1.80 19.88
C GLU A 83 9.55 -2.18 19.23
N ILE A 84 8.65 -2.76 20.02
CA ILE A 84 7.33 -3.22 19.55
C ILE A 84 6.53 -2.05 18.96
N VAL A 85 6.59 -0.88 19.59
CA VAL A 85 5.87 0.33 19.14
C VAL A 85 6.40 0.80 17.78
N SER A 86 7.72 0.78 17.57
CA SER A 86 8.32 1.14 16.28
C SER A 86 7.92 0.15 15.19
N MET A 87 8.01 -1.16 15.46
CA MET A 87 7.57 -2.19 14.51
C MET A 87 6.09 -2.05 14.15
N ALA A 88 5.22 -1.84 15.15
CA ALA A 88 3.80 -1.63 14.93
C ALA A 88 3.53 -0.38 14.08
N THR A 89 4.22 0.73 14.36
CA THR A 89 4.13 1.96 13.57
C THR A 89 4.49 1.71 12.11
N ALA A 90 5.61 1.03 11.86
CA ALA A 90 6.05 0.70 10.50
C ALA A 90 5.01 -0.18 9.77
N LEU A 91 4.53 -1.24 10.42
CA LEU A 91 3.55 -2.16 9.82
C LEU A 91 2.22 -1.47 9.52
N VAL A 92 1.72 -0.60 10.39
CA VAL A 92 0.46 0.15 10.16
C VAL A 92 0.59 1.09 8.96
N VAL A 93 1.69 1.85 8.87
CA VAL A 93 1.93 2.74 7.73
C VAL A 93 2.13 1.95 6.44
N SER A 94 2.94 0.88 6.49
CA SER A 94 3.19 0.02 5.33
C SER A 94 1.88 -0.62 4.84
N ALA A 95 1.12 -1.28 5.71
CA ALA A 95 -0.12 -1.95 5.34
C ALA A 95 -1.18 -0.99 4.78
N SER A 96 -1.36 0.19 5.39
CA SER A 96 -2.35 1.17 4.95
C SER A 96 -2.01 1.79 3.60
N THR A 97 -0.74 2.17 3.39
CA THR A 97 -0.28 2.70 2.10
C THR A 97 -0.30 1.62 1.02
N HIS A 98 0.11 0.40 1.34
CA HIS A 98 0.04 -0.76 0.44
C HIS A 98 -1.38 -1.01 -0.04
N ALA A 99 -2.36 -1.01 0.89
CA ALA A 99 -3.77 -1.20 0.57
C ALA A 99 -4.30 -0.14 -0.42
N VAL A 100 -3.83 1.10 -0.31
CA VAL A 100 -4.21 2.20 -1.20
C VAL A 100 -3.52 2.10 -2.57
N ILE A 101 -2.23 1.81 -2.61
CA ILE A 101 -1.48 1.67 -3.86
C ILE A 101 -2.01 0.47 -4.67
N ASP A 102 -2.34 -0.64 -4.00
CA ASP A 102 -2.89 -1.86 -4.62
C ASP A 102 -4.27 -1.70 -5.24
N ARG A 103 -4.93 -0.57 -4.98
CA ARG A 103 -6.13 -0.18 -5.73
C ARG A 103 -5.78 0.17 -7.19
N ARG A 104 -4.50 0.42 -7.49
CA ARG A 104 -3.87 0.63 -8.81
C ARG A 104 -4.40 1.82 -9.61
N TRP A 105 -5.27 2.66 -9.05
CA TRP A 105 -5.69 3.88 -9.73
C TRP A 105 -4.55 4.92 -9.78
N ILE A 106 -3.67 4.96 -8.76
CA ILE A 106 -2.46 5.80 -8.77
C ILE A 106 -1.54 5.37 -9.92
N VAL A 107 -1.28 4.07 -10.03
CA VAL A 107 -0.43 3.47 -11.08
C VAL A 107 -0.99 3.78 -12.46
N ARG A 108 -2.29 3.53 -12.69
CA ARG A 108 -2.99 3.87 -13.94
C ARG A 108 -2.81 5.34 -14.30
N ARG A 109 -3.00 6.24 -13.32
CA ARG A 109 -2.85 7.68 -13.52
C ARG A 109 -1.41 8.07 -13.89
N LEU A 110 -0.41 7.45 -13.27
CA LEU A 110 1.00 7.68 -13.60
C LEU A 110 1.32 7.21 -15.03
N ILE A 111 0.76 6.08 -15.46
CA ILE A 111 0.94 5.59 -16.83
C ILE A 111 0.37 6.59 -17.85
N GLU A 112 -0.84 7.09 -17.62
CA GLU A 112 -1.47 8.11 -18.46
C GLU A 112 -0.62 9.39 -18.52
N LEU A 113 -0.22 9.92 -17.36
CA LEU A 113 0.54 11.17 -17.27
C LEU A 113 1.92 11.07 -17.93
N LYS A 114 2.58 9.91 -17.79
CA LYS A 114 3.90 9.64 -18.37
C LYS A 114 3.82 9.11 -19.80
N LYS A 115 2.62 8.85 -20.32
CA LYS A 115 2.35 8.26 -21.65
C LYS A 115 3.11 6.97 -21.91
N CYS A 116 3.34 6.16 -20.88
CA CYS A 116 4.16 4.95 -20.98
C CYS A 116 3.36 3.67 -21.27
N HIS A 117 2.29 3.79 -22.06
CA HIS A 117 1.39 2.67 -22.39
C HIS A 117 2.08 1.53 -23.16
N GLY A 118 3.12 1.85 -23.94
CA GLY A 118 3.89 0.86 -24.70
C GLY A 118 4.96 0.12 -23.88
N TRP A 119 5.18 0.52 -22.63
CA TRP A 119 6.13 -0.15 -21.74
C TRP A 119 5.39 -1.22 -20.93
N VAL A 120 5.55 -2.47 -21.36
CA VAL A 120 4.81 -3.64 -20.84
C VAL A 120 4.98 -3.80 -19.32
N GLU A 121 6.17 -3.54 -18.79
CA GLU A 121 6.49 -3.67 -17.38
C GLU A 121 6.08 -2.45 -16.54
N ALA A 122 5.65 -1.34 -17.17
CA ALA A 122 5.34 -0.10 -16.46
C ALA A 122 4.34 -0.27 -15.30
N PRO A 123 3.22 -1.01 -15.44
CA PRO A 123 2.30 -1.22 -14.33
C PRO A 123 2.98 -1.84 -13.12
N TYR A 124 3.83 -2.85 -13.35
CA TYR A 124 4.54 -3.55 -12.29
C TYR A 124 5.62 -2.66 -11.65
N VAL A 125 6.48 -2.04 -12.47
CA VAL A 125 7.62 -1.25 -11.96
C VAL A 125 7.13 -0.02 -11.19
N LEU A 126 6.09 0.65 -11.67
CA LEU A 126 5.51 1.81 -10.98
C LEU A 126 4.85 1.40 -9.66
N ASP A 127 4.09 0.30 -9.65
CA ASP A 127 3.45 -0.25 -8.45
C ASP A 127 4.50 -0.57 -7.36
N GLN A 128 5.52 -1.35 -7.71
CA GLN A 128 6.59 -1.75 -6.79
C GLN A 128 7.45 -0.57 -6.31
N SER A 129 7.68 0.43 -7.17
CA SER A 129 8.40 1.65 -6.80
C SER A 129 7.63 2.50 -5.79
N LEU A 130 6.30 2.60 -5.94
CA LEU A 130 5.45 3.32 -5.00
C LEU A 130 5.44 2.64 -3.63
N HIS A 131 5.32 1.31 -3.59
CA HIS A 131 5.39 0.54 -2.34
C HIS A 131 6.74 0.70 -1.65
N THR A 132 7.84 0.65 -2.41
CA THR A 132 9.20 0.87 -1.87
C THR A 132 9.35 2.28 -1.26
N GLY A 133 8.85 3.31 -1.94
CA GLY A 133 8.84 4.67 -1.40
C GLY A 133 7.98 4.81 -0.15
N ALA A 134 6.82 4.13 -0.10
CA ALA A 134 5.96 4.13 1.08
C ALA A 134 6.59 3.41 2.28
N MET A 135 7.33 2.31 2.05
CA MET A 135 8.10 1.64 3.11
C MET A 135 9.18 2.55 3.70
N LEU A 136 9.83 3.39 2.89
CA LEU A 136 10.77 4.39 3.42
C LEU A 136 10.07 5.35 4.40
N ILE A 137 8.87 5.83 4.04
CA ILE A 137 8.06 6.69 4.93
C ILE A 137 7.70 5.93 6.22
N ALA A 138 7.27 4.67 6.10
CA ALA A 138 6.94 3.82 7.25
C ALA A 138 8.12 3.71 8.24
N VAL A 139 9.33 3.50 7.72
CA VAL A 139 10.55 3.42 8.53
C VAL A 139 10.86 4.75 9.19
N VAL A 140 10.83 5.87 8.45
CA VAL A 140 11.08 7.20 9.03
C VAL A 140 10.12 7.49 10.18
N LEU A 141 8.83 7.19 10.01
CA LEU A 141 7.83 7.38 11.06
C LEU A 141 8.06 6.46 12.27
N SER A 142 8.43 5.20 12.04
CA SER A 142 8.70 4.26 13.14
C SER A 142 9.93 4.61 13.99
N VAL A 143 10.90 5.33 13.42
CA VAL A 143 12.05 5.87 14.17
C VAL A 143 11.66 7.13 14.94
N ALA A 144 10.75 7.94 14.39
CA ALA A 144 10.25 9.16 15.04
C ALA A 144 9.21 8.89 16.15
N VAL A 145 8.53 7.74 16.10
CA VAL A 145 7.46 7.36 17.05
C VAL A 145 7.95 6.27 17.98
N SER A 146 8.15 6.64 19.26
CA SER A 146 8.64 5.73 20.31
C SER A 146 7.62 5.38 21.38
N ASP A 147 6.40 5.92 21.31
CA ASP A 147 5.37 5.71 22.32
C ASP A 147 3.99 5.39 21.73
N VAL A 148 3.10 4.91 22.60
CA VAL A 148 1.74 4.46 22.23
C VAL A 148 0.89 5.63 21.72
N THR A 149 1.08 6.83 22.24
CA THR A 149 0.33 8.02 21.80
C THR A 149 0.66 8.35 20.34
N GLY A 150 1.94 8.34 19.99
CA GLY A 150 2.40 8.51 18.62
C GLY A 150 1.86 7.41 17.70
N LEU A 151 1.87 6.15 18.13
CA LEU A 151 1.30 5.03 17.37
C LEU A 151 -0.20 5.23 17.10
N VAL A 152 -0.98 5.71 18.09
CA VAL A 152 -2.41 6.01 17.92
C VAL A 152 -2.60 7.13 16.88
N MET A 153 -1.81 8.20 16.94
CA MET A 153 -1.87 9.29 15.96
C MET A 153 -1.54 8.79 14.54
N VAL A 154 -0.50 7.98 14.39
CA VAL A 154 -0.14 7.37 13.10
C VAL A 154 -1.26 6.47 12.60
N SER A 155 -1.87 5.67 13.47
CA SER A 155 -2.99 4.78 13.11
C SER A 155 -4.21 5.58 12.65
N ALA A 156 -4.52 6.70 13.30
CA ALA A 156 -5.58 7.61 12.86
C ALA A 156 -5.26 8.22 11.47
N GLY A 157 -4.01 8.65 11.26
CA GLY A 157 -3.55 9.15 9.96
C GLY A 157 -3.64 8.08 8.85
N ALA A 158 -3.22 6.86 9.14
CA ALA A 158 -3.34 5.70 8.24
C ALA A 158 -4.81 5.43 7.88
N GLY A 159 -5.72 5.47 8.86
CA GLY A 159 -7.16 5.37 8.64
C GLY A 159 -7.70 6.49 7.75
N ALA A 160 -7.24 7.73 7.95
CA ALA A 160 -7.62 8.86 7.11
C ALA A 160 -7.14 8.71 5.66
N VAL A 161 -5.93 8.17 5.44
CA VAL A 161 -5.40 7.87 4.09
C VAL A 161 -6.26 6.84 3.37
N VAL A 162 -6.64 5.75 4.05
CA VAL A 162 -7.56 4.74 3.49
C VAL A 162 -8.94 5.34 3.21
N GLY A 163 -9.49 6.15 4.13
CA GLY A 163 -10.76 6.84 3.96
C GLY A 163 -10.77 7.81 2.77
N ALA A 164 -9.66 8.53 2.56
CA ALA A 164 -9.48 9.39 1.40
C ALA A 164 -9.47 8.57 0.09
N ALA A 165 -8.79 7.42 0.06
CA ALA A 165 -8.78 6.53 -1.10
C ALA A 165 -10.19 6.01 -1.44
N LEU A 166 -10.97 5.60 -0.43
CA LEU A 166 -12.38 5.19 -0.62
C LEU A 166 -13.23 6.32 -1.23
N THR A 167 -12.97 7.56 -0.81
CA THR A 167 -13.65 8.75 -1.35
C THR A 167 -13.25 9.02 -2.79
N VAL A 168 -11.97 8.87 -3.14
CA VAL A 168 -11.47 9.01 -4.51
C VAL A 168 -12.10 7.95 -5.42
N GLU A 169 -12.13 6.70 -5.00
CA GLU A 169 -12.75 5.61 -5.78
C GLU A 169 -14.24 5.84 -6.02
N ARG A 170 -14.96 6.36 -5.03
CA ARG A 170 -16.37 6.76 -5.19
C ARG A 170 -16.53 7.85 -6.25
N ARG A 171 -15.62 8.83 -6.29
CA ARG A 171 -15.65 9.91 -7.30
C ARG A 171 -15.40 9.39 -8.71
N PHE A 172 -14.55 8.37 -8.90
CA PHE A 172 -14.35 7.74 -10.21
C PHE A 172 -15.63 7.11 -10.74
N ALA A 173 -16.37 6.37 -9.91
CA ALA A 173 -17.66 5.81 -10.31
C ALA A 173 -18.66 6.90 -10.72
N SER A 174 -18.80 7.96 -9.92
CA SER A 174 -19.75 9.05 -10.21
C SER A 174 -19.37 9.92 -11.42
N ALA A 175 -18.08 10.07 -11.73
CA ALA A 175 -17.64 10.80 -12.92
C ALA A 175 -17.97 10.03 -14.20
N HIS A 176 -17.82 8.70 -14.19
CA HIS A 176 -18.06 7.87 -15.35
C HIS A 176 -19.55 7.74 -15.70
N THR A 177 -20.44 7.56 -14.70
CA THR A 177 -21.90 7.56 -14.91
C THR A 177 -22.36 8.85 -15.59
N ARG A 178 -21.89 10.01 -15.10
CA ARG A 178 -22.25 11.31 -15.68
C ARG A 178 -21.78 11.49 -17.13
N ALA A 179 -20.63 10.91 -17.49
CA ALA A 179 -20.13 10.96 -18.86
C ALA A 179 -20.97 10.11 -19.82
N MET A 180 -21.44 8.94 -19.37
CA MET A 180 -22.32 8.06 -20.15
C MET A 180 -23.70 8.69 -20.37
N ASP A 181 -24.29 9.31 -19.35
CA ASP A 181 -25.60 9.99 -19.44
C ASP A 181 -25.58 11.21 -20.40
N ALA A 182 -24.40 11.78 -20.66
CA ALA A 182 -24.22 12.94 -21.54
C ALA A 182 -24.05 12.58 -23.02
N LEU A 183 -23.92 11.28 -23.37
CA LEU A 183 -23.84 10.84 -24.77
C LEU A 183 -25.25 10.80 -25.39
N PRO A 184 -25.45 11.32 -26.61
CA PRO A 184 -26.72 11.20 -27.32
C PRO A 184 -27.05 9.71 -27.56
N ARG A 185 -28.29 9.33 -27.27
CA ARG A 185 -28.81 7.96 -27.48
C ARG A 185 -29.07 7.66 -28.95
#